data_AF-A0A938KMA2-F1
#
_entry.id   AF-A0A938KMA2-F1
#
_cell.length_a   1.000
_cell.length_b   1.000
_cell.length_c   1.000
_cell.angle_alpha   90.00
_cell.angle_beta   90.00
_cell.angle_gamma   90.00
#
_symmetry.space_group_name_H-M   'P 1'
#
loop_
_entity.id
_entity.type
_entity.pdbx_description
1 polymer ?
#
loop_
_entity_poly.entity_id
_entity_poly.type
_entity_poly.pdbx_seq_one_letter_code
_entity_poly.pdbx_strand_id
1 'polypeptide(L)'
;MKHPLRLVVFLLWAAAALRAAPLPAGPGRVECPNGAEPITLFTYKPPTYRGGPLLVVCHGVGRNAEEYRNFAITMAERFGALVVAPLFDAARFPSIRYQRGGLVGTDGRPQPPEERTYAVIPRLVQFVRESEARPKLPYYLIGHSAGGQFLVRLAAFLPADAVRIVAANPGSHLFPARNQEFGYGFGGLPPELSGDDV
;
A
#
# COMPACT_ATOMS: atom_id res chain seq x y z
N MET A 1 -7.04 66.60 22.46
CA MET A 1 -7.28 65.17 22.80
C MET A 1 -6.38 64.32 21.92
N LYS A 2 -5.44 63.57 22.52
CA LYS A 2 -4.43 62.76 21.82
C LYS A 2 -4.99 61.35 21.62
N HIS A 3 -5.20 60.90 20.38
CA HIS A 3 -5.50 59.50 20.09
C HIS A 3 -4.19 58.76 19.81
N PRO A 4 -3.84 57.69 20.55
CA PRO A 4 -2.67 56.89 20.24
C PRO A 4 -3.01 55.89 19.12
N LEU A 5 -2.21 55.93 18.05
CA LEU A 5 -2.25 54.97 16.96
C LEU A 5 -1.73 53.62 17.46
N ARG A 6 -2.61 52.62 17.57
CA ARG A 6 -2.21 51.24 17.91
C ARG A 6 -1.67 50.56 16.65
N LEU A 7 -0.36 50.32 16.64
CA LEU A 7 0.32 49.50 15.65
C LEU A 7 -0.04 48.02 15.91
N VAL A 8 -0.82 47.42 15.02
CA VAL A 8 -1.10 45.97 15.03
C VAL A 8 -0.01 45.28 14.21
N VAL A 9 0.86 44.53 14.88
CA VAL A 9 1.85 43.67 14.22
C VAL A 9 1.18 42.33 13.89
N PHE A 10 0.99 42.05 12.60
CA PHE A 10 0.58 40.73 12.13
C PHE A 10 1.81 39.81 12.10
N LEU A 11 1.90 38.89 13.06
CA LEU A 11 2.84 37.78 13.04
C LEU A 11 2.29 36.71 12.07
N LEU A 12 2.80 36.70 10.84
CA LEU A 12 2.59 35.61 9.88
C LEU A 12 3.37 34.38 10.34
N TRP A 13 2.66 33.39 10.89
CA TRP A 13 3.19 32.05 11.11
C TRP A 13 3.26 31.33 9.76
N ALA A 14 4.45 31.29 9.16
CA ALA A 14 4.71 30.37 8.06
C ALA A 14 4.84 28.95 8.64
N ALA A 15 3.76 28.16 8.55
CA ALA A 15 3.84 26.73 8.80
C ALA A 15 4.71 26.10 7.70
N ALA A 16 5.98 25.86 8.00
CA ALA A 16 6.82 25.03 7.13
C ALA A 16 6.25 23.61 7.16
N ALA A 17 5.62 23.20 6.05
CA ALA A 17 5.21 21.82 5.88
C ALA A 17 6.46 20.94 5.94
N LEU A 18 6.63 20.18 7.02
CA LEU A 18 7.70 19.20 7.14
C LEU A 18 7.46 18.14 6.07
N ARG A 19 8.22 18.22 4.98
CA ARG A 19 8.18 17.22 3.92
C ARG A 19 8.83 15.94 4.44
N ALA A 20 8.23 14.78 4.18
CA ALA A 20 8.87 13.50 4.44
C ALA A 20 10.23 13.45 3.72
N ALA A 21 11.27 13.00 4.43
CA ALA A 21 12.61 12.91 3.85
C ALA A 21 12.62 11.88 2.69
N PRO A 22 13.42 12.11 1.63
CA PRO A 22 13.59 11.12 0.58
C PRO A 22 14.05 9.77 1.14
N LEU A 23 13.62 8.68 0.51
CA LEU A 23 14.07 7.34 0.91
C LEU A 23 15.60 7.25 0.77
N PRO A 24 16.33 6.66 1.73
CA PRO A 24 17.77 6.51 1.64
C PRO A 24 18.16 5.60 0.47
N ALA A 25 19.34 5.82 -0.11
CA ALA A 25 19.94 4.89 -1.06
C ALA A 25 20.31 3.56 -0.39
N GLY A 26 20.25 2.48 -1.14
CA GLY A 26 20.47 1.11 -0.66
C GLY A 26 19.25 0.54 0.08
N PRO A 27 19.46 -0.56 0.84
CA PRO A 27 18.44 -1.15 1.70
C PRO A 27 18.07 -0.21 2.85
N GLY A 28 16.77 0.01 3.07
CA GLY A 28 16.27 0.83 4.17
C GLY A 28 15.00 0.26 4.81
N ARG A 29 14.56 0.95 5.87
CA ARG A 29 13.30 0.70 6.58
C ARG A 29 12.69 2.03 6.98
N VAL A 30 11.41 2.22 6.71
CA VAL A 30 10.64 3.40 7.13
C VAL A 30 9.26 2.99 7.62
N GLU A 31 8.61 3.83 8.42
CA GLU A 31 7.22 3.63 8.83
C GLU A 31 6.29 4.50 7.98
N CYS A 32 5.33 3.84 7.32
CA CYS A 32 4.26 4.54 6.61
C CYS A 32 3.08 4.76 7.57
N PRO A 33 2.63 6.02 7.75
CA PRO A 33 1.41 6.29 8.51
C PRO A 33 0.20 5.55 7.93
N ASN A 34 -0.60 4.95 8.81
CA ASN A 34 -1.83 4.24 8.45
C ASN A 34 -2.79 4.22 9.65
N GLY A 35 -3.25 5.40 10.06
CA GLY A 35 -4.05 5.58 11.27
C GLY A 35 -3.29 5.11 12.53
N ALA A 36 -3.96 4.34 13.38
CA ALA A 36 -3.36 3.76 14.59
C ALA A 36 -2.48 2.53 14.33
N GLU A 37 -2.43 2.02 13.10
CA GLU A 37 -1.67 0.82 12.72
C GLU A 37 -0.63 1.15 11.63
N PRO A 38 0.49 1.83 11.97
CA PRO A 38 1.54 2.16 11.00
C PRO A 38 2.11 0.91 10.33
N ILE A 39 2.53 1.04 9.08
CA ILE A 39 3.03 -0.08 8.29
C ILE A 39 4.52 0.10 8.07
N THR A 40 5.30 -0.86 8.61
CA THR A 40 6.73 -0.94 8.31
C THR A 40 6.91 -1.26 6.83
N LEU A 41 7.70 -0.41 6.15
CA LEU A 41 8.10 -0.58 4.76
C LEU A 41 9.58 -0.92 4.70
N PHE A 42 9.92 -2.05 4.09
CA PHE A 42 11.30 -2.34 3.70
C PHE A 42 11.55 -1.76 2.31
N THR A 43 12.54 -0.91 2.17
CA THR A 43 12.76 -0.11 0.96
C THR A 43 14.08 -0.47 0.29
N TYR A 44 14.16 -0.32 -1.02
CA TYR A 44 15.42 -0.28 -1.74
C TYR A 44 15.41 0.87 -2.74
N LYS A 45 16.44 1.70 -2.71
CA LYS A 45 16.70 2.70 -3.74
C LYS A 45 18.09 2.44 -4.34
N PRO A 46 18.18 2.05 -5.62
CA PRO A 46 19.47 1.91 -6.29
C PRO A 46 20.31 3.19 -6.15
N PRO A 47 21.62 3.13 -5.87
CA PRO A 47 22.51 4.31 -5.94
C PRO A 47 22.48 4.98 -7.33
N THR A 48 22.16 4.18 -8.36
CA THR A 48 22.00 4.57 -9.76
C THR A 48 20.61 5.14 -10.09
N TYR A 49 19.69 5.24 -9.12
CA TYR A 49 18.32 5.70 -9.35
C TYR A 49 18.29 7.12 -9.93
N ARG A 50 17.59 7.29 -11.06
CA ARG A 50 17.41 8.58 -11.77
C ARG A 50 15.93 8.85 -12.06
N GLY A 51 15.06 8.45 -11.14
CA GLY A 51 13.63 8.74 -11.23
C GLY A 51 12.81 7.71 -12.01
N GLY A 52 13.17 6.43 -11.97
CA GLY A 52 12.35 5.35 -12.51
C GLY A 52 11.09 5.06 -11.68
N PRO A 53 10.40 3.93 -11.94
CA PRO A 53 9.11 3.61 -11.33
C PRO A 53 9.25 3.10 -9.89
N LEU A 54 8.10 2.91 -9.23
CA LEU A 54 7.98 2.19 -7.95
C LEU A 54 7.52 0.75 -8.18
N LEU A 55 8.19 -0.20 -7.54
CA LEU A 55 7.75 -1.59 -7.39
C LEU A 55 7.29 -1.81 -5.95
N VAL A 56 6.01 -2.11 -5.78
CA VAL A 56 5.47 -2.52 -4.48
C VAL A 56 5.40 -4.05 -4.47
N VAL A 57 6.08 -4.66 -3.50
CA VAL A 57 6.29 -6.12 -3.46
C VAL A 57 5.59 -6.72 -2.24
N CYS A 58 4.53 -7.50 -2.47
CA CYS A 58 3.74 -8.16 -1.45
C CYS A 58 4.27 -9.57 -1.14
N HIS A 59 4.64 -9.81 0.12
CA HIS A 59 5.26 -11.06 0.57
C HIS A 59 4.33 -12.27 0.61
N GLY A 60 4.91 -13.45 0.78
CA GLY A 60 4.16 -14.70 0.94
C GLY A 60 3.57 -14.89 2.34
N VAL A 61 3.15 -16.12 2.63
CA VAL A 61 2.55 -16.48 3.92
C VAL A 61 3.52 -16.30 5.10
N GLY A 62 4.82 -16.41 4.84
CA GLY A 62 5.90 -16.29 5.84
C GLY A 62 6.14 -14.89 6.40
N ARG A 63 5.48 -13.86 5.86
CA ARG A 63 5.57 -12.46 6.36
C ARG A 63 7.00 -11.89 6.34
N ASN A 64 7.87 -12.44 5.51
CA ASN A 64 9.27 -12.08 5.32
C ASN A 64 9.42 -10.91 4.33
N ALA A 65 8.78 -9.77 4.62
CA ALA A 65 8.77 -8.59 3.74
C ALA A 65 10.17 -8.08 3.37
N GLU A 66 11.11 -8.12 4.31
CA GLU A 66 12.50 -7.72 4.06
C GLU A 66 13.21 -8.61 3.02
N GLU A 67 13.01 -9.92 3.10
CA GLU A 67 13.55 -10.86 2.11
C GLU A 67 12.93 -10.63 0.73
N TYR A 68 11.63 -10.35 0.68
CA TYR A 68 10.95 -9.99 -0.57
C TYR A 68 11.51 -8.70 -1.19
N ARG A 69 11.85 -7.69 -0.38
CA ARG A 69 12.61 -6.52 -0.83
C ARG A 69 13.98 -6.94 -1.39
N ASN A 70 14.70 -7.83 -0.70
CA ASN A 70 16.00 -8.31 -1.14
C ASN A 70 15.92 -9.06 -2.48
N PHE A 71 14.93 -9.93 -2.68
CA PHE A 71 14.72 -10.64 -3.95
C PHE A 71 14.44 -9.70 -5.12
N ALA A 72 13.85 -8.54 -4.85
CA ALA A 72 13.56 -7.52 -5.87
C ALA A 72 14.74 -6.57 -6.16
N ILE A 73 15.88 -6.66 -5.45
CA ILE A 73 17.04 -5.78 -5.66
C ILE A 73 17.54 -5.86 -7.11
N THR A 74 17.66 -7.06 -7.68
CA THR A 74 18.12 -7.22 -9.07
C THR A 74 17.19 -6.54 -10.07
N MET A 75 15.87 -6.55 -9.81
CA MET A 75 14.91 -5.80 -10.63
C MET A 75 15.08 -4.30 -10.44
N ALA A 76 15.27 -3.84 -9.21
CA ALA A 76 15.47 -2.44 -8.89
C ALA A 76 16.69 -1.85 -9.63
N GLU A 77 17.83 -2.53 -9.56
CA GLU A 77 19.07 -2.14 -10.24
C GLU A 77 18.90 -2.17 -11.76
N ARG A 78 18.31 -3.24 -12.31
CA ARG A 78 18.14 -3.39 -13.76
C ARG A 78 17.19 -2.35 -14.36
N PHE A 79 16.11 -2.02 -13.66
CA PHE A 79 15.06 -1.14 -14.19
C PHE A 79 15.13 0.29 -13.62
N GLY A 80 16.14 0.60 -12.80
CA GLY A 80 16.26 1.88 -12.12
C GLY A 80 15.03 2.20 -11.28
N ALA A 81 14.46 1.21 -10.58
CA ALA A 81 13.20 1.32 -9.85
C ALA A 81 13.41 1.44 -8.33
N LEU A 82 12.50 2.12 -7.65
CA LEU A 82 12.38 2.02 -6.19
C LEU A 82 11.63 0.73 -5.85
N VAL A 83 12.04 0.05 -4.77
CA VAL A 83 11.29 -1.08 -4.22
C VAL A 83 10.77 -0.71 -2.85
N VAL A 84 9.52 -1.08 -2.60
CA VAL A 84 8.89 -1.03 -1.28
C VAL A 84 8.18 -2.35 -1.02
N ALA A 85 8.49 -3.01 0.09
CA ALA A 85 7.79 -4.20 0.56
C ALA A 85 7.11 -3.89 1.91
N PRO A 86 5.78 -3.74 1.95
CA PRO A 86 5.06 -3.54 3.20
C PRO A 86 5.03 -4.82 4.03
N LEU A 87 5.24 -4.68 5.34
CA LEU A 87 5.11 -5.77 6.30
C LEU A 87 3.68 -5.87 6.83
N PHE A 88 2.98 -6.93 6.44
CA PHE A 88 1.73 -7.34 7.04
C PHE A 88 2.01 -8.50 8.02
N ASP A 89 2.48 -8.17 9.22
CA ASP A 89 2.82 -9.17 10.23
C ASP A 89 1.59 -9.98 10.66
N ALA A 90 1.84 -11.22 11.10
CA ALA A 90 0.76 -12.17 11.39
C ALA A 90 -0.12 -11.76 12.58
N ALA A 91 0.43 -11.00 13.54
CA ALA A 91 -0.29 -10.60 14.75
C ALA A 91 -1.37 -9.56 14.42
N ARG A 92 -1.03 -8.55 13.61
CA ARG A 92 -1.99 -7.51 13.20
C ARG A 92 -2.78 -7.88 11.95
N PHE A 93 -2.17 -8.62 11.02
CA PHE A 93 -2.76 -8.98 9.73
C PHE A 93 -2.86 -10.51 9.55
N PRO A 94 -3.75 -11.18 10.31
CA PRO A 94 -4.07 -12.59 10.06
C PRO A 94 -4.59 -12.80 8.62
N SER A 95 -4.68 -14.04 8.15
CA SER A 95 -5.05 -14.35 6.75
C SER A 95 -6.31 -13.60 6.27
N ILE A 96 -7.32 -13.45 7.14
CA ILE A 96 -8.55 -12.71 6.83
C ILE A 96 -8.32 -11.23 6.51
N ARG A 97 -7.33 -10.58 7.16
CA ARG A 97 -6.94 -9.20 6.88
C ARG A 97 -5.93 -9.11 5.72
N TYR A 98 -4.90 -9.95 5.74
CA TYR A 98 -3.89 -9.94 4.67
C TYR A 98 -4.44 -10.57 3.39
N GLN A 99 -4.39 -11.89 3.24
CA GLN A 99 -4.74 -12.60 1.99
C GLN A 99 -6.14 -12.28 1.47
N ARG A 100 -7.09 -11.96 2.35
CA ARG A 100 -8.50 -11.68 2.03
C ARG A 100 -8.91 -10.22 2.19
N GLY A 101 -7.96 -9.32 2.45
CA GLY A 101 -8.18 -7.86 2.45
C GLY A 101 -8.89 -7.26 3.65
N GLY A 102 -9.41 -8.08 4.56
CA GLY A 102 -10.20 -7.62 5.71
C GLY A 102 -11.52 -6.98 5.28
N LEU A 103 -12.17 -7.54 4.26
CA LEU A 103 -13.40 -6.99 3.69
C LEU A 103 -14.58 -6.98 4.67
N VAL A 104 -14.62 -7.95 5.58
CA VAL A 104 -15.73 -8.18 6.51
C VAL A 104 -15.17 -8.22 7.93
N GLY A 105 -15.83 -7.50 8.83
CA GLY A 105 -15.50 -7.45 10.25
C GLY A 105 -15.88 -8.74 10.98
N THR A 106 -15.48 -8.85 12.24
CA THR A 106 -15.85 -10.00 13.09
C THR A 106 -17.35 -10.07 13.39
N ASP A 107 -18.07 -8.96 13.21
CA ASP A 107 -19.53 -8.87 13.32
C ASP A 107 -20.26 -9.26 12.02
N GLY A 108 -19.53 -9.66 10.98
CA GLY A 108 -20.09 -10.07 9.69
C GLY A 108 -20.44 -8.91 8.76
N ARG A 109 -20.18 -7.65 9.14
CA ARG A 109 -20.48 -6.48 8.31
C ARG A 109 -19.31 -6.10 7.39
N PRO A 110 -19.57 -5.52 6.21
CA PRO A 110 -18.52 -4.92 5.39
C PRO A 110 -17.72 -3.90 6.20
N GLN A 111 -16.39 -3.99 6.14
CA GLN A 111 -15.52 -2.94 6.66
C GLN A 111 -15.52 -1.73 5.73
N PRO A 112 -15.40 -0.50 6.28
CA PRO A 112 -15.21 0.69 5.47
C PRO A 112 -14.04 0.51 4.49
N PRO A 113 -14.16 0.92 3.21
CA PRO A 113 -13.09 0.74 2.20
C PRO A 113 -11.71 1.19 2.68
N GLU A 114 -11.64 2.28 3.41
CA GLU A 114 -10.45 2.87 4.00
C GLU A 114 -9.85 2.04 5.15
N GLU A 115 -10.63 1.22 5.84
CA GLU A 115 -10.12 0.35 6.92
C GLU A 115 -9.63 -1.02 6.41
N ARG A 116 -9.99 -1.37 5.17
CA ARG A 116 -9.53 -2.61 4.52
C ARG A 116 -8.03 -2.56 4.30
N THR A 117 -7.39 -3.73 4.36
CA THR A 117 -5.94 -3.83 4.15
C THR A 117 -5.54 -3.43 2.72
N TYR A 118 -6.45 -3.56 1.74
CA TYR A 118 -6.21 -3.08 0.37
C TYR A 118 -5.93 -1.58 0.31
N ALA A 119 -6.56 -0.75 1.16
CA ALA A 119 -6.35 0.69 1.19
C ALA A 119 -4.94 1.11 1.65
N VAL A 120 -4.16 0.19 2.22
CA VAL A 120 -2.74 0.44 2.55
C VAL A 120 -1.91 0.69 1.29
N ILE A 121 -2.26 0.08 0.15
CA ILE A 121 -1.51 0.23 -1.11
C ILE A 121 -1.56 1.67 -1.66
N PRO A 122 -2.72 2.31 -1.86
CA PRO A 122 -2.72 3.71 -2.33
C PRO A 122 -2.08 4.65 -1.30
N ARG A 123 -2.24 4.40 0.02
CA ARG A 123 -1.59 5.20 1.07
C ARG A 123 -0.07 5.13 1.02
N LEU A 124 0.50 3.92 0.92
CA LEU A 124 1.96 3.78 0.85
C LEU A 124 2.51 4.37 -0.46
N VAL A 125 1.77 4.25 -1.57
CA VAL A 125 2.18 4.86 -2.84
C VAL A 125 2.21 6.39 -2.70
N GLN A 126 1.19 6.97 -2.07
CA GLN A 126 1.14 8.40 -1.81
C GLN A 126 2.28 8.85 -0.87
N PHE A 127 2.53 8.11 0.20
CA PHE A 127 3.66 8.36 1.11
C PHE A 127 5.01 8.37 0.37
N VAL A 128 5.24 7.41 -0.53
CA VAL A 128 6.47 7.36 -1.34
C VAL A 128 6.53 8.52 -2.33
N ARG A 129 5.41 8.87 -2.99
CA ARG A 129 5.33 10.03 -3.90
C ARG A 129 5.70 11.34 -3.20
N GLU A 130 5.24 11.53 -1.99
CA GLU A 130 5.53 12.72 -1.17
C GLU A 130 7.00 12.76 -0.74
N SER A 131 7.51 11.64 -0.23
CA SER A 131 8.92 11.46 0.18
C SER A 131 9.88 11.71 -0.97
N GLU A 132 9.55 11.23 -2.17
CA GLU A 132 10.39 11.35 -3.37
C GLU A 132 10.14 12.60 -4.19
N ALA A 133 9.22 13.48 -3.76
CA ALA A 133 8.81 14.66 -4.50
C ALA A 133 8.30 14.38 -5.93
N ARG A 134 7.62 13.24 -6.11
CA ARG A 134 7.22 12.70 -7.41
C ARG A 134 5.71 12.38 -7.43
N PRO A 135 4.82 13.37 -7.54
CA PRO A 135 3.37 13.17 -7.43
C PRO A 135 2.78 12.22 -8.49
N LYS A 136 3.45 12.06 -9.63
CA LYS A 136 3.05 11.17 -10.73
C LYS A 136 3.95 9.93 -10.86
N LEU A 137 4.65 9.51 -9.79
CA LEU A 137 5.47 8.29 -9.79
C LEU A 137 4.60 7.10 -10.23
N PRO A 138 4.87 6.48 -11.40
CA PRO A 138 4.17 5.27 -11.81
C PRO A 138 4.58 4.13 -10.89
N TYR A 139 3.64 3.23 -10.59
CA TYR A 139 3.90 2.09 -9.73
C TYR A 139 3.35 0.80 -10.31
N TYR A 140 3.99 -0.29 -9.92
CA TYR A 140 3.68 -1.66 -10.29
C TYR A 140 3.52 -2.48 -9.01
N LEU A 141 2.56 -3.40 -9.01
CA LEU A 141 2.34 -4.33 -7.90
C LEU A 141 2.84 -5.71 -8.28
N ILE A 142 3.62 -6.33 -7.41
CA ILE A 142 4.11 -7.70 -7.58
C ILE A 142 3.85 -8.46 -6.29
N GLY A 143 3.27 -9.64 -6.36
CA GLY A 143 2.98 -10.46 -5.19
C GLY A 143 3.12 -11.94 -5.51
N HIS A 144 3.72 -12.70 -4.60
CA HIS A 144 3.91 -14.14 -4.77
C HIS A 144 3.15 -14.94 -3.69
N SER A 145 2.60 -16.09 -4.05
CA SER A 145 1.90 -16.98 -3.11
C SER A 145 0.75 -16.26 -2.40
N ALA A 146 0.80 -16.07 -1.07
CA ALA A 146 -0.17 -15.28 -0.32
C ALA A 146 -0.25 -13.82 -0.79
N GLY A 147 0.86 -13.22 -1.23
CA GLY A 147 0.89 -11.89 -1.83
C GLY A 147 0.26 -11.88 -3.23
N GLY A 148 0.36 -12.98 -3.98
CA GLY A 148 -0.35 -13.15 -5.25
C GLY A 148 -1.86 -13.23 -5.03
N GLN A 149 -2.29 -14.01 -4.04
CA GLN A 149 -3.67 -14.05 -3.57
C GLN A 149 -4.21 -12.67 -3.16
N PHE A 150 -3.41 -11.91 -2.39
CA PHE A 150 -3.73 -10.55 -2.00
C PHE A 150 -4.00 -9.67 -3.21
N LEU A 151 -3.12 -9.72 -4.22
CA LEU A 151 -3.22 -8.86 -5.41
C LEU A 151 -4.36 -9.25 -6.35
N VAL A 152 -4.63 -10.55 -6.56
CA VAL A 152 -5.78 -11.00 -7.37
C VAL A 152 -7.08 -10.48 -6.76
N ARG A 153 -7.21 -10.56 -5.44
CA ARG A 153 -8.41 -10.08 -4.74
C ARG A 153 -8.45 -8.56 -4.66
N LEU A 154 -7.32 -7.89 -4.41
CA LEU A 154 -7.23 -6.43 -4.43
C LEU A 154 -7.77 -5.87 -5.75
N ALA A 155 -7.40 -6.47 -6.88
CA ALA A 155 -7.85 -6.04 -8.20
C ALA A 155 -9.38 -6.08 -8.37
N ALA A 156 -10.08 -6.89 -7.57
CA ALA A 156 -11.53 -7.03 -7.58
C ALA A 156 -12.23 -6.19 -6.50
N PHE A 157 -11.53 -5.49 -5.61
CA PHE A 157 -12.18 -4.71 -4.52
C PHE A 157 -11.63 -3.31 -4.37
N LEU A 158 -10.60 -2.96 -5.15
CA LEU A 158 -9.97 -1.66 -5.14
C LEU A 158 -9.56 -1.31 -6.57
N PRO A 159 -10.23 -0.34 -7.21
CA PRO A 159 -9.74 0.27 -8.43
C PRO A 159 -8.37 0.89 -8.15
N ALA A 160 -7.31 0.22 -8.61
CA ALA A 160 -5.94 0.63 -8.35
C ALA A 160 -5.36 1.31 -9.60
N ASP A 161 -4.79 2.50 -9.44
CA ASP A 161 -4.05 3.21 -10.51
C ASP A 161 -2.70 2.57 -10.88
N ALA A 162 -2.51 1.28 -10.56
CA ALA A 162 -1.27 0.56 -10.82
C ALA A 162 -1.12 0.38 -12.33
N VAL A 163 0.08 0.62 -12.85
CA VAL A 163 0.35 0.41 -14.28
C VAL A 163 0.20 -1.06 -14.66
N ARG A 164 0.58 -1.95 -13.74
CA ARG A 164 0.35 -3.39 -13.85
C ARG A 164 0.32 -4.04 -12.47
N ILE A 165 -0.51 -5.07 -12.36
CA ILE A 165 -0.54 -5.99 -11.23
C ILE A 165 -0.02 -7.35 -11.71
N VAL A 166 0.99 -7.88 -11.01
CA VAL A 166 1.59 -9.19 -11.27
C VAL A 166 1.36 -10.09 -10.06
N ALA A 167 0.40 -11.00 -10.17
CA ALA A 167 0.15 -12.02 -9.18
C ALA A 167 0.83 -13.34 -9.59
N ALA A 168 1.91 -13.70 -8.88
CA ALA A 168 2.73 -14.87 -9.17
C ALA A 168 2.36 -16.03 -8.22
N ASN A 169 2.06 -17.19 -8.80
CA ASN A 169 1.73 -18.42 -8.07
C ASN A 169 0.75 -18.25 -6.89
N PRO A 170 -0.41 -17.58 -7.04
CA PRO A 170 -1.39 -17.55 -5.97
C PRO A 170 -1.83 -18.96 -5.60
N GLY A 171 -1.83 -19.30 -4.30
CA GLY A 171 -2.33 -20.61 -3.86
C GLY A 171 -3.83 -20.83 -4.11
N SER A 172 -4.57 -19.76 -4.39
CA SER A 172 -5.96 -19.75 -4.85
C SER A 172 -6.23 -18.48 -5.64
N HIS A 173 -7.23 -18.53 -6.52
CA HIS A 173 -7.66 -17.40 -7.35
C HIS A 173 -9.10 -17.03 -7.01
N LEU A 174 -9.42 -15.74 -7.10
CA LEU A 174 -10.79 -15.25 -7.03
C LEU A 174 -11.38 -15.27 -8.45
N PHE A 175 -12.35 -16.14 -8.68
CA PHE A 175 -13.13 -16.18 -9.90
C PHE A 175 -14.32 -15.22 -9.79
N PRO A 176 -14.78 -14.61 -10.90
CA PRO A 176 -15.99 -13.80 -10.96
C PRO A 176 -17.24 -14.69 -10.88
N ALA A 177 -17.41 -15.38 -9.75
CA ALA A 177 -18.46 -16.38 -9.53
C ALA A 177 -19.09 -16.21 -8.14
N ARG A 178 -20.41 -16.03 -8.09
CA ARG A 178 -21.17 -15.86 -6.83
C ARG A 178 -21.54 -17.17 -6.14
N ASN A 179 -21.43 -18.30 -6.85
CA ASN A 179 -21.76 -19.63 -6.34
C ASN A 179 -20.57 -20.34 -5.66
N GLN A 180 -19.42 -19.68 -5.53
CA GLN A 180 -18.24 -20.20 -4.82
C GLN A 180 -17.92 -19.31 -3.64
N GLU A 181 -17.61 -19.93 -2.50
CA GLU A 181 -17.27 -19.24 -1.25
C GLU A 181 -16.12 -18.24 -1.41
N PHE A 182 -16.16 -17.19 -0.57
CA PHE A 182 -15.13 -16.16 -0.58
C PHE A 182 -13.73 -16.75 -0.36
N GLY A 183 -12.83 -16.41 -1.27
CA GLY A 183 -11.51 -17.00 -1.41
C GLY A 183 -11.34 -17.69 -2.77
N TYR A 184 -12.43 -18.24 -3.32
CA TYR A 184 -12.51 -18.75 -4.70
C TYR A 184 -13.55 -18.00 -5.54
N GLY A 185 -14.61 -17.46 -4.94
CA GLY A 185 -15.57 -16.58 -5.60
C GLY A 185 -16.08 -15.48 -4.65
N PHE A 186 -17.27 -14.96 -4.93
CA PHE A 186 -17.93 -13.88 -4.16
C PHE A 186 -19.03 -14.40 -3.22
N GLY A 187 -19.23 -15.71 -3.15
CA GLY A 187 -20.22 -16.34 -2.28
C GLY A 187 -19.94 -16.09 -0.80
N GLY A 188 -21.01 -15.92 -0.02
CA GLY A 188 -20.94 -15.63 1.41
C GLY A 188 -20.51 -14.20 1.76
N LEU A 189 -20.14 -13.36 0.78
CA LEU A 189 -19.93 -11.94 1.01
C LEU A 189 -21.27 -11.20 1.14
N PRO A 190 -21.30 -10.09 1.90
CA PRO A 190 -22.42 -9.17 1.89
C PRO A 190 -22.78 -8.71 0.45
N PRO A 191 -24.05 -8.39 0.16
CA PRO A 191 -24.50 -8.00 -1.18
C PRO A 191 -23.69 -6.86 -1.80
N GLU A 192 -23.25 -5.90 -0.98
CA GLU A 192 -22.48 -4.73 -1.43
C GLU A 192 -21.06 -5.09 -1.87
N LEU A 193 -20.59 -6.29 -1.52
CA LEU A 193 -19.27 -6.83 -1.86
C LEU A 193 -19.35 -8.00 -2.85
N SER A 194 -20.52 -8.29 -3.40
CA SER A 194 -20.73 -9.41 -4.33
C SER A 194 -21.46 -9.01 -5.63
N GLY A 195 -21.70 -7.72 -5.84
CA GLY A 195 -22.31 -7.15 -7.05
C GLY A 195 -21.38 -7.11 -8.27
N ASP A 196 -21.92 -6.71 -9.42
CA ASP A 196 -21.14 -6.56 -10.68
C ASP A 196 -20.32 -5.27 -10.73
N ASP A 197 -20.58 -4.35 -9.80
CA ASP A 197 -19.86 -3.07 -9.65
C ASP A 197 -18.62 -3.19 -8.76
N VAL A 198 -18.31 -4.41 -8.31
CA VAL A 198 -17.17 -4.75 -7.46
C VAL A 198 -15.94 -5.02 -8.32
#